data_AF-A0A4R5K403-F1
#
_entry.id   AF-A0A4R5K403-F1
#
_cell.length_a   1.000
_cell.length_b   1.000
_cell.length_c   1.000
_cell.angle_alpha   90.00
_cell.angle_beta   90.00
_cell.angle_gamma   90.00
#
_symmetry.space_group_name_H-M   'P 1'
#
loop_
_entity.id
_entity.type
_entity.pdbx_description
1 polymer ?
#
loop_
_entity_poly.entity_id
_entity_poly.type
_entity_poly.pdbx_seq_one_letter_code
_entity_poly.pdbx_strand_id
1 'polypeptide(L)'
;MNPTASATLVADSTATLDWTSVDQRAVDTVRVLAADAVEKVGNGHPGTAMSLAPAAYLLFQKLMRHDPKNPDWIGRDRFILSPGHSSLTLYIQLFLAGYGLEMSDLEALRTWGALTPGHPEYKHTAGVEITTGPLGQGLASSVGFAYSQRRQRGLFDADAPAGTSPFDHTIWVIASDGDLQEGVTSEASSLAGHQELGNLVVVYDENHISIED
;
A
#
# COMPACT_ATOMS: atom_id res chain seq x y z
N MET A 1 -7.02 -28.57 31.62
CA MET A 1 -7.65 -27.26 31.36
C MET A 1 -6.56 -26.21 31.53
N ASN A 2 -6.10 -25.62 30.43
CA ASN A 2 -5.04 -24.62 30.44
C ASN A 2 -5.60 -23.40 29.70
N PRO A 3 -5.86 -22.26 30.36
CA PRO A 3 -6.38 -21.10 29.67
C PRO A 3 -5.21 -20.44 28.95
N THR A 4 -5.14 -20.61 27.63
CA THR A 4 -4.25 -19.81 26.79
C THR A 4 -4.72 -18.36 26.83
N ALA A 5 -3.92 -17.51 27.48
CA ALA A 5 -4.09 -16.08 27.47
C ALA A 5 -4.08 -15.58 26.01
N SER A 6 -5.21 -15.03 25.57
CA SER A 6 -5.31 -14.26 24.34
C SER A 6 -4.55 -12.96 24.57
N ALA A 7 -3.37 -12.83 23.96
CA ALA A 7 -2.64 -11.56 23.94
C ALA A 7 -3.42 -10.58 23.07
N THR A 8 -4.11 -9.65 23.71
CA THR A 8 -4.75 -8.50 23.06
C THR A 8 -3.64 -7.61 22.48
N LEU A 9 -3.44 -7.66 21.17
CA LEU A 9 -2.62 -6.67 20.45
C LEU A 9 -3.48 -5.41 20.25
N VAL A 10 -3.64 -4.63 21.32
CA VAL A 10 -3.99 -3.21 21.17
C VAL A 10 -2.72 -2.55 20.64
N ALA A 11 -2.78 -1.95 19.45
CA ALA A 11 -1.67 -1.13 18.95
C ALA A 11 -1.49 0.02 19.95
N ASP A 12 -0.39 -0.01 20.69
CA ASP A 12 -0.02 1.04 21.61
C ASP A 12 0.24 2.32 20.79
N SER A 13 -0.67 3.30 20.88
CA SER A 13 -0.56 4.59 20.21
C SER A 13 0.58 5.46 20.77
N THR A 14 1.44 4.90 21.63
CA THR A 14 2.63 5.54 22.19
C THR A 14 3.94 4.91 21.72
N ALA A 15 3.91 3.93 20.82
CA ALA A 15 5.14 3.41 20.20
C ALA A 15 5.86 4.56 19.48
N THR A 16 7.00 4.98 20.04
CA THR A 16 7.87 5.94 19.38
C THR A 16 8.29 5.36 18.05
N LEU A 17 8.08 6.13 16.98
CA LEU A 17 8.49 5.71 15.66
C LEU A 17 10.01 5.85 15.56
N ASP A 18 10.71 4.82 16.03
CA ASP A 18 12.16 4.81 16.10
C ASP A 18 12.74 4.53 14.70
N TRP A 19 13.55 5.48 14.24
CA TRP A 19 14.28 5.40 12.98
C TRP A 19 15.77 5.15 13.25
N THR A 20 16.25 3.97 12.84
CA THR A 20 17.62 3.52 13.04
C THR A 20 18.43 3.55 11.75
N SER A 21 19.74 3.30 11.85
CA SER A 21 20.60 3.12 10.68
C SER A 21 20.23 1.89 9.84
N VAL A 22 19.56 0.89 10.42
CA VAL A 22 19.07 -0.27 9.68
C VAL A 22 17.86 0.11 8.83
N ASP A 23 16.97 0.95 9.34
CA ASP A 23 15.83 1.48 8.59
C ASP A 23 16.34 2.31 7.40
N GLN A 24 17.33 3.17 7.62
CA GLN A 24 17.96 3.95 6.55
C GLN A 24 18.55 3.04 5.47
N ARG A 25 19.29 1.98 5.86
CA ARG A 25 19.87 1.03 4.91
C ARG A 25 18.81 0.25 4.14
N ALA A 26 17.67 -0.08 4.77
CA ALA A 26 16.57 -0.74 4.08
C ALA A 26 15.96 0.18 3.02
N VAL A 27 15.74 1.47 3.33
CA VAL A 27 15.31 2.48 2.36
C VAL A 27 16.29 2.61 1.20
N ASP A 28 17.59 2.67 1.48
CA ASP A 28 18.62 2.74 0.43
C ASP A 28 18.64 1.47 -0.43
N THR A 29 18.38 0.31 0.17
CA THR A 29 18.22 -0.96 -0.56
C THR A 29 17.02 -0.91 -1.50
N VAL A 30 15.89 -0.36 -1.07
CA VAL A 30 14.70 -0.18 -1.93
C VAL A 30 15.04 0.68 -3.15
N ARG A 31 15.77 1.77 -2.96
CA ARG A 31 16.19 2.67 -4.05
C ARG A 31 17.03 1.93 -5.08
N VAL A 32 18.03 1.18 -4.64
CA VAL A 32 18.93 0.46 -5.55
C VAL A 32 18.20 -0.70 -6.24
N LEU A 33 17.37 -1.47 -5.54
CA LEU A 33 16.55 -2.52 -6.16
C LEU A 33 15.62 -1.97 -7.23
N ALA A 34 15.03 -0.79 -7.01
CA ALA A 34 14.18 -0.15 -8.01
C ALA A 34 14.97 0.23 -9.27
N ALA A 35 16.17 0.80 -9.10
CA ALA A 35 17.04 1.13 -10.22
C ALA A 35 17.51 -0.12 -10.98
N ASP A 36 18.03 -1.12 -10.27
CA ASP A 36 18.59 -2.34 -10.87
C ASP A 36 17.54 -3.18 -11.61
N ALA A 37 16.31 -3.29 -11.06
CA ALA A 37 15.24 -4.04 -11.70
C ALA A 37 14.81 -3.40 -13.03
N VAL A 38 14.72 -2.06 -13.09
CA VAL A 38 14.43 -1.33 -14.33
C VAL A 38 15.57 -1.48 -15.32
N GLU A 39 16.82 -1.29 -14.88
CA GLU A 39 18.00 -1.40 -15.73
C GLU A 39 18.11 -2.79 -16.37
N LYS A 40 17.85 -3.84 -15.59
CA LYS A 40 17.93 -5.24 -16.05
C LYS A 40 17.00 -5.54 -17.23
N VAL A 41 15.76 -5.05 -17.20
CA VAL A 41 14.80 -5.23 -18.31
C VAL A 41 14.88 -4.10 -19.36
N GLY A 42 15.64 -3.05 -19.08
CA GLY A 42 15.86 -1.89 -19.96
C GLY A 42 14.65 -0.96 -20.09
N ASN A 43 13.61 -1.10 -19.26
CA ASN A 43 12.43 -0.24 -19.27
C ASN A 43 11.65 -0.28 -17.93
N GLY A 44 11.03 0.83 -17.54
CA GLY A 44 10.26 0.94 -16.29
C GLY A 44 10.31 2.34 -15.69
N HIS A 45 9.85 2.50 -14.44
CA HIS A 45 9.73 3.79 -13.76
C HIS A 45 10.51 3.77 -12.43
N PRO A 46 11.82 4.10 -12.42
CA PRO A 46 12.63 4.02 -11.21
C PRO A 46 12.48 5.25 -10.30
N GLY A 47 12.28 6.44 -10.88
CA GLY A 47 12.33 7.72 -10.15
C GLY A 47 11.38 7.79 -8.95
N THR A 48 10.09 7.59 -9.20
CA THR A 48 9.05 7.63 -8.16
C THR A 48 9.25 6.53 -7.11
N ALA A 49 9.71 5.34 -7.49
CA ALA A 49 9.99 4.27 -6.54
C ALA A 49 11.19 4.58 -5.61
N MET A 50 12.18 5.31 -6.12
CA MET A 50 13.32 5.76 -5.34
C MET A 50 12.96 6.89 -4.37
N SER A 51 12.16 7.88 -4.80
CA SER A 51 11.72 9.00 -3.96
C SER A 51 10.77 8.54 -2.86
N LEU A 52 9.82 7.66 -3.18
CA LEU A 52 8.83 7.14 -2.24
C LEU A 52 9.34 6.03 -1.32
N ALA A 53 10.57 5.54 -1.52
CA ALA A 53 11.15 4.47 -0.70
C ALA A 53 11.01 4.68 0.83
N PRO A 54 11.26 5.88 1.40
CA PRO A 54 11.05 6.11 2.83
C PRO A 54 9.59 6.00 3.27
N ALA A 55 8.65 6.54 2.49
CA ALA A 55 7.23 6.52 2.80
C ALA A 55 6.65 5.10 2.70
N ALA A 56 6.97 4.38 1.62
CA ALA A 56 6.53 3.00 1.44
C ALA A 56 7.13 2.08 2.52
N TYR A 57 8.40 2.25 2.87
CA TYR A 57 9.04 1.52 3.96
C TYR A 57 8.34 1.77 5.31
N LEU A 58 8.08 3.03 5.63
CA LEU A 58 7.37 3.43 6.85
C LEU A 58 6.00 2.77 6.95
N LEU A 59 5.22 2.83 5.86
CA LEU A 59 3.89 2.23 5.80
C LEU A 59 3.94 0.72 6.05
N PHE A 60 4.71 -0.02 5.25
CA PHE A 60 4.72 -1.49 5.32
C PHE A 60 5.39 -2.04 6.58
N GLN A 61 6.48 -1.42 7.04
CA GLN A 61 7.34 -2.01 8.08
C GLN A 61 7.02 -1.50 9.49
N LYS A 62 6.32 -0.37 9.62
CA LYS A 62 6.11 0.28 10.93
C LYS A 62 4.65 0.61 11.23
N LEU A 63 3.83 0.93 10.23
CA LEU A 63 2.48 1.46 10.46
C LEU A 63 1.37 0.47 10.15
N MET A 64 1.41 -0.17 8.98
CA MET A 64 0.33 -1.04 8.54
C MET A 64 0.22 -2.28 9.42
N ARG A 65 -1.01 -2.64 9.74
CA ARG A 65 -1.32 -3.93 10.36
C ARG A 65 -1.62 -4.96 9.28
N HIS A 66 -0.69 -5.88 9.02
CA HIS A 66 -0.87 -6.92 8.00
C HIS A 66 -0.12 -8.21 8.37
N ASP A 67 -0.45 -9.30 7.68
CA ASP A 67 0.24 -10.59 7.82
C ASP A 67 0.67 -11.07 6.42
N PRO A 68 1.96 -10.96 6.07
CA PRO A 68 2.49 -11.42 4.79
C PRO A 68 2.28 -12.91 4.53
N LYS A 69 2.11 -13.73 5.58
CA LYS A 69 1.80 -15.16 5.48
C LYS A 69 0.32 -15.44 5.24
N ASN A 70 -0.54 -14.42 5.40
CA ASN A 70 -1.96 -14.48 5.12
C ASN A 70 -2.43 -13.19 4.43
N PRO A 71 -2.08 -12.99 3.15
CA PRO A 71 -2.47 -11.80 2.38
C PRO A 71 -3.99 -11.61 2.27
N ASP A 72 -4.78 -12.66 2.51
CA ASP A 72 -6.24 -12.64 2.47
C ASP A 72 -6.88 -12.34 3.84
N TRP A 73 -6.09 -12.08 4.90
CA TRP A 73 -6.60 -11.74 6.22
C TRP A 73 -7.59 -10.56 6.14
N ILE A 74 -8.85 -10.79 6.52
CA ILE A 74 -9.92 -9.80 6.39
C ILE A 74 -9.63 -8.50 7.15
N GLY A 75 -9.03 -8.60 8.34
CA GLY A 75 -8.78 -7.47 9.25
C GLY A 75 -7.45 -6.73 9.03
N ARG A 76 -6.69 -7.03 7.97
CA ARG A 76 -5.47 -6.28 7.63
C ARG A 76 -5.80 -4.83 7.22
N ASP A 77 -4.84 -3.93 7.31
CA ASP A 77 -4.90 -2.67 6.58
C ASP A 77 -4.78 -2.92 5.08
N ARG A 78 -5.41 -2.07 4.27
CA ARG A 78 -5.34 -2.16 2.81
C ARG A 78 -4.38 -1.11 2.29
N PHE A 79 -3.53 -1.46 1.32
CA PHE A 79 -2.64 -0.52 0.65
C PHE A 79 -2.94 -0.46 -0.84
N ILE A 80 -3.10 0.75 -1.35
CA ILE A 80 -3.42 1.02 -2.75
C ILE A 80 -2.36 1.96 -3.33
N LEU A 81 -1.60 1.47 -4.29
CA LEU A 81 -0.70 2.29 -5.09
C LEU A 81 -1.47 2.85 -6.29
N SER A 82 -2.06 4.04 -6.15
CA SER A 82 -2.78 4.68 -7.26
C SER A 82 -1.90 4.99 -8.48
N PRO A 83 -0.67 5.52 -8.33
CA PRO A 83 0.25 5.70 -9.44
C PRO A 83 0.89 4.36 -9.79
N GLY A 84 0.12 3.49 -10.44
CA GLY A 84 0.51 2.11 -10.72
C GLY A 84 1.79 2.00 -11.57
N HIS A 85 2.21 3.06 -12.25
CA HIS A 85 3.48 3.09 -12.98
C HIS A 85 4.67 2.84 -12.04
N SER A 86 4.57 3.28 -10.78
CA SER A 86 5.58 3.11 -9.72
C SER A 86 5.50 1.75 -9.04
N SER A 87 5.20 0.69 -9.81
CA SER A 87 4.90 -0.67 -9.31
C SER A 87 5.99 -1.27 -8.42
N LEU A 88 7.26 -0.90 -8.64
CA LEU A 88 8.38 -1.28 -7.79
C LEU A 88 8.29 -0.73 -6.35
N THR A 89 7.60 0.40 -6.14
CA THR A 89 7.26 0.89 -4.79
C THR A 89 6.50 -0.16 -3.99
N LEU A 90 5.61 -0.91 -4.65
CA LEU A 90 4.82 -1.97 -4.03
C LEU A 90 5.60 -3.29 -3.99
N TYR A 91 6.11 -3.77 -5.13
CA TYR A 91 6.75 -5.08 -5.21
C TYR A 91 7.94 -5.25 -4.26
N ILE A 92 8.75 -4.21 -4.11
CA ILE A 92 9.91 -4.28 -3.21
C ILE A 92 9.45 -4.37 -1.75
N GLN A 93 8.38 -3.67 -1.35
CA GLN A 93 7.85 -3.81 0.01
C GLN A 93 7.22 -5.19 0.25
N LEU A 94 6.54 -5.75 -0.76
CA LEU A 94 6.02 -7.12 -0.69
C LEU A 94 7.16 -8.15 -0.55
N PHE A 95 8.26 -7.97 -1.27
CA PHE A 95 9.48 -8.77 -1.10
C PHE A 95 10.06 -8.61 0.32
N LEU A 96 10.29 -7.38 0.78
CA LEU A 96 10.90 -7.13 2.10
C LEU A 96 10.03 -7.59 3.27
N ALA A 97 8.70 -7.47 3.15
CA ALA A 97 7.76 -7.95 4.15
C ALA A 97 7.54 -9.48 4.11
N GLY A 98 7.96 -10.15 3.03
CA GLY A 98 7.83 -11.61 2.91
C GLY A 98 6.44 -12.07 2.46
N TYR A 99 5.80 -11.35 1.53
CA TYR A 99 4.54 -11.73 0.88
C TYR A 99 4.69 -12.88 -0.13
N GLY A 100 5.91 -13.41 -0.29
CA GLY A 100 6.22 -14.53 -1.18
C GLY A 100 6.85 -14.13 -2.52
N LEU A 101 7.02 -12.82 -2.79
CA LEU A 101 7.95 -12.38 -3.83
C LEU A 101 9.38 -12.65 -3.37
N GLU A 102 10.19 -13.15 -4.29
CA GLU A 102 11.62 -13.43 -4.09
C GLU A 102 12.48 -12.53 -4.98
N MET A 103 13.80 -12.57 -4.78
CA MET A 103 14.72 -11.77 -5.60
C MET A 103 14.58 -12.07 -7.09
N SER A 104 14.32 -13.33 -7.45
CA SER A 104 14.08 -13.76 -8.84
C SER A 104 12.87 -13.08 -9.48
N ASP A 105 11.86 -12.70 -8.69
CA ASP A 105 10.69 -11.99 -9.22
C ASP A 105 11.03 -10.54 -9.54
N LEU A 106 11.72 -9.82 -8.64
CA LEU A 106 12.19 -8.45 -8.91
C LEU A 106 13.12 -8.41 -10.13
N GLU A 107 13.97 -9.41 -10.25
CA GLU A 107 14.85 -9.64 -11.39
C GLU A 107 14.12 -9.93 -12.71
N ALA A 108 12.86 -10.35 -12.65
CA ALA A 108 12.01 -10.69 -13.78
C ALA A 108 10.98 -9.60 -14.10
N LEU A 109 11.12 -8.40 -13.52
CA LEU A 109 10.27 -7.24 -13.77
C LEU A 109 9.89 -7.12 -15.26
N ARG A 110 8.58 -7.00 -15.53
CA ARG A 110 8.03 -6.75 -16.89
C ARG A 110 8.37 -7.81 -17.94
N THR A 111 8.71 -9.02 -17.52
CA THR A 111 8.88 -10.17 -18.42
C THR A 111 7.64 -11.06 -18.43
N TRP A 112 7.51 -11.88 -19.48
CA TRP A 112 6.35 -12.75 -19.66
C TRP A 112 6.17 -13.73 -18.50
N GLY A 113 4.99 -13.72 -17.87
CA GLY A 113 4.63 -14.63 -16.79
C GLY A 113 5.23 -14.29 -15.42
N ALA A 114 6.04 -13.23 -15.30
CA ALA A 114 6.58 -12.80 -14.02
C ALA A 114 5.48 -12.28 -13.08
N LEU A 115 5.66 -12.49 -11.77
CA LEU A 115 4.76 -11.97 -10.72
C LEU A 115 4.90 -10.46 -10.50
N THR A 116 5.75 -9.80 -11.27
CA THR A 116 6.01 -8.35 -11.23
C THR A 116 5.75 -7.72 -12.60
N PRO A 117 4.48 -7.65 -13.04
CA PRO A 117 4.11 -6.96 -14.28
C PRO A 117 4.37 -5.46 -14.18
N GLY A 118 4.30 -4.75 -15.30
CA GLY A 118 4.67 -3.34 -15.36
C GLY A 118 3.84 -2.41 -14.49
N HIS A 119 2.57 -2.75 -14.29
CA HIS A 119 1.65 -2.12 -13.34
C HIS A 119 1.09 -3.22 -12.43
N PRO A 120 0.69 -2.94 -11.18
CA PRO A 120 0.16 -3.96 -10.27
C PRO A 120 -1.10 -4.61 -10.82
N GLU A 121 -1.19 -5.93 -10.73
CA GLU A 121 -2.35 -6.71 -11.17
C GLU A 121 -2.93 -7.53 -10.01
N TYR A 122 -4.20 -7.25 -9.67
CA TYR A 122 -4.93 -7.99 -8.64
C TYR A 122 -5.05 -9.47 -9.01
N LYS A 123 -4.89 -10.35 -8.00
CA LYS A 123 -4.82 -11.83 -8.11
C LYS A 123 -3.61 -12.39 -8.85
N HIS A 124 -2.81 -11.57 -9.51
CA HIS A 124 -1.57 -12.01 -10.13
C HIS A 124 -0.43 -12.04 -9.10
N THR A 125 -0.33 -11.00 -8.27
CA THR A 125 0.70 -10.87 -7.24
C THR A 125 0.07 -10.82 -5.84
N ALA A 126 0.54 -11.66 -4.92
CA ALA A 126 0.07 -11.65 -3.54
C ALA A 126 0.35 -10.29 -2.86
N GLY A 127 -0.65 -9.73 -2.16
CA GLY A 127 -0.55 -8.41 -1.53
C GLY A 127 -0.87 -7.22 -2.44
N VAL A 128 -1.15 -7.43 -3.74
CA VAL A 128 -1.74 -6.39 -4.60
C VAL A 128 -3.25 -6.35 -4.38
N GLU A 129 -3.76 -5.28 -3.79
CA GLU A 129 -5.19 -5.13 -3.43
C GLU A 129 -6.11 -4.87 -4.63
N ILE A 130 -5.60 -4.18 -5.65
CA ILE A 130 -6.36 -3.74 -6.82
C ILE A 130 -5.40 -3.53 -7.99
N THR A 131 -5.87 -3.82 -9.21
CA THR A 131 -5.13 -3.46 -10.43
C THR A 131 -5.14 -1.95 -10.61
N THR A 132 -3.97 -1.33 -10.71
CA THR A 132 -3.82 0.11 -10.99
C THR A 132 -2.96 0.32 -12.23
N GLY A 133 -2.86 1.56 -12.70
CA GLY A 133 -2.18 1.91 -13.95
C GLY A 133 -2.86 3.11 -14.61
N PRO A 134 -4.16 3.01 -14.94
CA PRO A 134 -4.96 4.18 -15.25
C PRO A 134 -5.03 5.09 -14.02
N LEU A 135 -4.46 6.29 -14.13
CA LEU A 135 -4.37 7.25 -13.03
C LEU A 135 -5.76 7.62 -12.50
N GLY A 136 -5.82 7.96 -11.22
CA GLY A 136 -7.03 8.31 -10.46
C GLY A 136 -7.89 7.10 -10.04
N GLN A 137 -7.85 5.98 -10.77
CA GLN A 137 -8.70 4.82 -10.47
C GLN A 137 -8.38 4.15 -9.13
N GLY A 138 -7.10 4.08 -8.75
CA GLY A 138 -6.69 3.51 -7.47
C GLY A 138 -7.24 4.33 -6.30
N LEU A 139 -6.98 5.64 -6.31
CA LEU A 139 -7.47 6.58 -5.31
C LEU A 139 -9.00 6.62 -5.28
N ALA A 140 -9.68 6.69 -6.43
CA ALA A 140 -11.14 6.66 -6.46
C ALA A 140 -11.71 5.35 -5.87
N SER A 141 -11.12 4.20 -6.22
CA SER A 141 -11.54 2.90 -5.70
C SER A 141 -11.32 2.76 -4.19
N SER A 142 -10.27 3.39 -3.64
CA SER A 142 -9.97 3.38 -2.20
C SER A 142 -11.13 3.89 -1.33
N VAL A 143 -11.92 4.83 -1.86
CA VAL A 143 -13.14 5.32 -1.21
C VAL A 143 -14.14 4.19 -1.04
N GLY A 144 -14.29 3.32 -2.05
CA GLY A 144 -15.10 2.11 -1.97
C GLY A 144 -14.60 1.11 -0.91
N PHE A 145 -13.27 0.93 -0.79
CA PHE A 145 -12.68 0.11 0.28
C PHE A 145 -13.04 0.65 1.67
N ALA A 146 -12.89 1.97 1.88
CA ALA A 146 -13.22 2.60 3.16
C ALA A 146 -14.71 2.49 3.51
N TYR A 147 -15.60 2.67 2.52
CA TYR A 147 -17.03 2.39 2.67
C TYR A 147 -17.30 0.95 3.07
N SER A 148 -16.63 -0.01 2.42
CA SER A 148 -16.85 -1.44 2.66
C SER A 148 -16.49 -1.81 4.09
N GLN A 149 -15.38 -1.29 4.62
CA GLN A 149 -14.96 -1.48 6.00
C GLN A 149 -16.03 -0.96 6.97
N ARG A 150 -16.46 0.31 6.80
CA ARG A 150 -17.45 0.93 7.67
C ARG A 150 -18.78 0.17 7.65
N ARG A 151 -19.19 -0.31 6.47
CA ARG A 151 -20.40 -1.11 6.30
C ARG A 151 -20.27 -2.47 6.98
N GLN A 152 -19.14 -3.16 6.83
CA GLN A 152 -18.88 -4.45 7.46
C GLN A 152 -18.88 -4.33 8.99
N ARG A 153 -18.18 -3.32 9.54
CA ARG A 153 -18.23 -3.00 10.97
C ARG A 153 -19.67 -2.81 11.46
N GLY A 154 -20.46 -2.00 10.76
CA GLY A 154 -21.87 -1.78 11.12
C GLY A 154 -22.78 -3.00 10.99
N LEU A 155 -22.41 -4.02 10.21
CA LEU A 155 -23.16 -5.27 10.07
C LEU A 155 -22.78 -6.31 11.13
N PHE A 156 -21.52 -6.35 11.53
CA PHE A 156 -20.98 -7.46 12.32
C PHE A 156 -20.57 -7.07 13.74
N ASP A 157 -20.31 -5.78 14.00
CA ASP A 157 -19.76 -5.31 15.28
C ASP A 157 -20.04 -3.81 15.52
N ALA A 158 -21.31 -3.42 15.35
CA ALA A 158 -21.73 -2.01 15.35
C ALA A 158 -21.49 -1.29 16.69
N ASP A 159 -21.62 -2.01 17.80
CA ASP A 159 -21.56 -1.46 19.16
C ASP A 159 -20.14 -1.46 19.76
N ALA A 160 -19.14 -2.00 19.04
CA ALA A 160 -17.77 -2.00 19.51
C ALA A 160 -17.24 -0.56 19.68
N PRO A 161 -16.48 -0.28 20.75
CA PRO A 161 -15.72 0.96 20.86
C PRO A 161 -14.81 1.17 19.65
N ALA A 162 -14.62 2.43 19.24
CA ALA A 162 -13.74 2.76 18.11
C ALA A 162 -12.32 2.21 18.33
N GLY A 163 -11.77 1.54 17.31
CA GLY A 163 -10.43 0.96 17.33
C GLY A 163 -10.34 -0.40 18.01
N THR A 164 -11.45 -0.96 18.50
CA THR A 164 -11.46 -2.27 19.18
C THR A 164 -12.11 -3.38 18.37
N SER A 165 -12.79 -3.05 17.27
CA SER A 165 -13.42 -4.06 16.42
C SER A 165 -12.36 -4.82 15.62
N PRO A 166 -12.49 -6.16 15.45
CA PRO A 166 -11.64 -6.89 14.51
C PRO A 166 -11.83 -6.45 13.05
N PHE A 167 -12.92 -5.72 12.75
CA PHE A 167 -13.19 -5.15 11.43
C PHE A 167 -12.60 -3.73 11.26
N ASP A 168 -12.11 -3.09 12.32
CA ASP A 168 -11.46 -1.76 12.24
C ASP A 168 -10.12 -1.91 11.52
N HIS A 169 -9.96 -1.26 10.37
CA HIS A 169 -8.69 -1.21 9.62
C HIS A 169 -8.62 0.05 8.75
N THR A 170 -7.39 0.42 8.39
CA THR A 170 -7.06 1.62 7.62
C THR A 170 -6.86 1.30 6.14
N ILE A 171 -7.30 2.20 5.28
CA ILE A 171 -7.03 2.19 3.85
C ILE A 171 -5.94 3.22 3.57
N TRP A 172 -4.75 2.74 3.24
CA TRP A 172 -3.60 3.56 2.88
C TRP A 172 -3.51 3.69 1.37
N VAL A 173 -3.31 4.91 0.89
CA VAL A 173 -3.18 5.20 -0.54
C VAL A 173 -1.93 6.04 -0.76
N ILE A 174 -1.19 5.72 -1.82
CA ILE A 174 -0.24 6.66 -2.41
C ILE A 174 -0.87 7.21 -3.69
N ALA A 175 -0.79 8.51 -3.90
CA ALA A 175 -1.25 9.23 -5.09
C ALA A 175 -0.12 10.11 -5.65
N SER A 176 -0.06 10.29 -6.98
CA SER A 176 0.83 11.26 -7.65
C SER A 176 0.06 12.47 -8.17
N ASP A 177 0.76 13.47 -8.73
CA ASP A 177 0.16 14.60 -9.45
C ASP A 177 -0.88 14.14 -10.48
N GLY A 178 -0.52 13.15 -11.30
CA GLY A 178 -1.40 12.57 -12.30
C GLY A 178 -2.69 11.95 -11.74
N ASP A 179 -2.67 11.39 -10.53
CA ASP A 179 -3.91 10.92 -9.88
C ASP A 179 -4.81 12.10 -9.48
N LEU A 180 -4.24 13.20 -9.00
CA LEU A 180 -4.99 14.37 -8.54
C LEU A 180 -5.53 15.23 -9.70
N GLN A 181 -4.92 15.13 -10.88
CA GLN A 181 -5.39 15.82 -12.09
C GLN A 181 -6.59 15.11 -12.75
N GLU A 182 -6.81 13.83 -12.46
CA GLU A 182 -7.92 13.07 -13.02
C GLU A 182 -9.26 13.43 -12.36
N GLY A 183 -10.28 13.70 -13.18
CA GLY A 183 -11.59 14.14 -12.69
C GLY A 183 -12.27 13.15 -11.74
N VAL A 184 -12.05 11.85 -11.94
CA VAL A 184 -12.58 10.77 -11.08
C VAL A 184 -12.09 10.89 -9.64
N THR A 185 -10.87 11.39 -9.44
CA THR A 185 -10.31 11.63 -8.10
C THR A 185 -11.06 12.75 -7.38
N SER A 186 -11.42 13.81 -8.10
CA SER A 186 -12.22 14.92 -7.52
C SER A 186 -13.61 14.44 -7.09
N GLU A 187 -14.28 13.62 -7.92
CA GLU A 187 -15.57 13.02 -7.59
C GLU A 187 -15.49 12.15 -6.33
N ALA A 188 -14.52 11.23 -6.30
CA ALA A 188 -14.34 10.32 -5.19
C ALA A 188 -13.94 11.05 -3.89
N SER A 189 -13.06 12.05 -3.98
CA SER A 189 -12.61 12.84 -2.82
C SER A 189 -13.74 13.69 -2.24
N SER A 190 -14.57 14.30 -3.09
CA SER A 190 -15.78 15.01 -2.68
C SER A 190 -16.73 14.10 -1.89
N LEU A 191 -16.96 12.88 -2.40
CA LEU A 191 -17.78 11.89 -1.72
C LEU A 191 -17.17 11.42 -0.41
N ALA A 192 -15.86 11.15 -0.38
CA ALA A 192 -15.15 10.71 0.83
C ALA A 192 -15.23 11.75 1.95
N GLY A 193 -15.05 13.04 1.61
CA GLY A 193 -15.20 14.15 2.54
C GLY A 193 -16.62 14.29 3.07
N HIS A 194 -17.63 14.23 2.19
CA HIS A 194 -19.04 14.25 2.58
C HIS A 194 -19.40 13.11 3.56
N GLN A 195 -18.70 12.00 3.47
CA GLN A 195 -18.98 10.78 4.21
C GLN A 195 -18.10 10.62 5.44
N GLU A 196 -17.20 11.55 5.72
CA GLU A 196 -16.34 11.53 6.91
C GLU A 196 -15.57 10.20 7.05
N LEU A 197 -14.98 9.71 5.94
CA LEU A 197 -14.24 8.44 5.91
C LEU A 197 -12.88 8.56 6.61
N GLY A 198 -12.88 8.65 7.94
CA GLY A 198 -11.68 8.84 8.76
C GLY A 198 -10.67 7.68 8.78
N ASN A 199 -11.01 6.54 8.18
CA ASN A 199 -10.10 5.40 8.00
C ASN A 199 -9.41 5.38 6.62
N LEU A 200 -9.63 6.38 5.77
CA LEU A 200 -8.94 6.56 4.50
C LEU A 200 -7.80 7.57 4.66
N VAL A 201 -6.56 7.14 4.43
CA VAL A 201 -5.36 7.98 4.52
C VAL A 201 -4.64 7.99 3.19
N VAL A 202 -4.47 9.19 2.62
CA VAL A 202 -3.81 9.39 1.32
C VAL A 202 -2.50 10.12 1.53
N VAL A 203 -1.41 9.53 1.05
CA VAL A 203 -0.08 10.15 0.93
C VAL A 203 0.05 10.64 -0.51
N TYR A 204 0.15 11.95 -0.68
CA TYR A 204 0.35 12.59 -1.97
C TYR A 204 1.84 12.85 -2.20
N ASP A 205 2.40 12.26 -3.26
CA ASP A 205 3.74 12.53 -3.76
C ASP A 205 3.74 13.82 -4.60
N GLU A 206 3.76 14.97 -3.93
CA GLU A 206 3.92 16.28 -4.58
C GLU A 206 5.39 16.51 -4.95
N ASN A 207 5.81 15.94 -6.08
CA ASN A 207 7.21 16.03 -6.51
C ASN A 207 7.43 17.05 -7.65
N HIS A 208 6.35 17.69 -8.12
CA HIS A 208 6.34 18.68 -9.20
C HIS A 208 6.90 18.20 -10.54
N ILE A 209 6.85 16.89 -10.80
CA ILE A 209 7.28 16.27 -12.06
C ILE A 209 6.15 15.42 -12.64
N SER A 210 5.88 15.60 -13.93
CA SER A 210 5.01 14.71 -14.70
C SER A 210 5.78 14.10 -15.87
N ILE A 211 5.11 13.47 -16.84
CA ILE A 211 5.81 13.01 -18.06
C ILE A 211 6.33 14.20 -18.88
N GLU A 212 5.62 15.34 -18.85
CA GLU A 212 5.91 16.51 -19.69
C GLU A 212 6.21 17.80 -18.88
N ASP A 213 6.14 17.76 -17.54
CA ASP A 213 6.40 18.90 -16.63
C ASP A 213 7.67 18.69 -15.78
#